data_AF-W1TW09-F1
#
_entry.id   AF-W1TW09-F1
#
_cell.length_a   1.000
_cell.length_b   1.000
_cell.length_c   1.000
_cell.angle_alpha   90.00
_cell.angle_beta   90.00
_cell.angle_gamma   90.00
#
_symmetry.space_group_name_H-M   'P 1'
#
loop_
_entity.id
_entity.type
_entity.pdbx_description
1 polymer ?
#
loop_
_entity_poly.entity_id
_entity_poly.type
_entity_poly.pdbx_seq_one_letter_code
_entity_poly.pdbx_strand_id
1 'polypeptide(L)'
;MGKPKKLSIVGGRRVQIEYDSRKEEYQDYNKVRWKYDKETKRFYNSAIWRKTSKQVLLQNDYVCAMCGGEATMVDHIVPVKKDWSKRLDWNNLQPSCKACNDAKAIRERIR
;
A
#
# COMPACT_ATOMS: atom_id res chain seq x y z
N MET A 1 -0.74 -27.13 -25.71
CA MET A 1 -1.20 -25.77 -26.12
C MET A 1 -0.39 -24.75 -25.35
N GLY A 2 0.27 -23.80 -26.03
CA GLY A 2 1.06 -22.76 -25.38
C GLY A 2 0.19 -21.64 -24.79
N LYS A 3 0.64 -21.00 -23.71
CA LYS A 3 -0.06 -19.86 -23.10
C LYS A 3 -0.10 -18.66 -24.06
N PRO A 4 -1.20 -17.88 -24.10
CA PRO A 4 -1.28 -16.68 -24.94
C PRO A 4 -0.20 -15.66 -24.53
N LYS A 5 0.33 -14.88 -25.48
CA LYS A 5 1.37 -13.87 -25.24
C LYS A 5 0.77 -12.46 -25.26
N LYS A 6 1.35 -11.55 -24.48
CA LYS A 6 1.03 -10.12 -24.45
C LYS A 6 2.28 -9.26 -24.58
N LEU A 7 2.15 -8.07 -25.14
CA LEU A 7 3.25 -7.10 -25.20
C LEU A 7 3.40 -6.37 -23.85
N SER A 8 4.63 -6.24 -23.37
CA SER A 8 4.99 -5.51 -22.14
C SER A 8 6.32 -4.77 -22.32
N ILE A 9 6.63 -3.82 -21.42
CA ILE A 9 7.94 -3.15 -21.37
C ILE A 9 8.77 -3.80 -20.26
N VAL A 10 9.96 -4.30 -20.59
CA VAL A 10 10.93 -4.90 -19.65
C VAL A 10 12.29 -4.29 -19.95
N GLY A 11 12.94 -3.69 -18.94
CA GLY A 11 14.23 -2.99 -19.12
C GLY A 11 14.17 -1.86 -20.17
N GLY A 12 13.02 -1.19 -20.30
CA GLY A 12 12.79 -0.14 -21.30
C GLY A 12 12.53 -0.62 -22.73
N ARG A 13 12.53 -1.94 -23.00
CA ARG A 13 12.28 -2.51 -24.34
C ARG A 13 10.91 -3.20 -24.39
N ARG A 14 10.25 -3.11 -25.54
CA ARG A 14 8.96 -3.77 -25.78
C ARG A 14 9.18 -5.23 -26.14
N VAL A 15 8.67 -6.16 -25.33
CA VAL A 15 8.84 -7.61 -25.48
C VAL A 15 7.50 -8.35 -25.36
N GLN A 16 7.38 -9.52 -26.00
CA GLN A 16 6.24 -10.43 -25.77
C GLN A 16 6.51 -11.32 -24.57
N ILE A 17 5.63 -11.28 -23.58
CA ILE A 17 5.66 -12.14 -22.38
C ILE A 17 4.42 -13.02 -22.34
N GLU A 18 4.46 -14.16 -21.65
CA GLU A 18 3.27 -14.97 -21.42
C GLU A 18 2.20 -14.15 -20.69
N TYR A 19 0.93 -14.34 -21.04
CA TYR A 19 -0.18 -13.58 -20.47
C TYR A 19 -0.20 -13.67 -18.94
N ASP A 20 0.06 -14.86 -18.40
CA ASP A 20 0.07 -15.15 -16.97
C ASP A 20 1.35 -14.71 -16.24
N SER A 21 2.42 -14.32 -16.94
CA SER A 21 3.68 -13.91 -16.28
C SER A 21 3.49 -12.80 -15.24
N ARG A 22 2.62 -11.81 -15.48
CA ARG A 22 2.30 -10.77 -14.47
C ARG A 22 1.46 -11.30 -13.31
N LYS A 23 0.62 -12.32 -13.55
CA LYS A 23 -0.17 -12.97 -12.48
C LYS A 23 0.77 -13.78 -11.59
N GLU A 24 1.70 -14.52 -12.19
CA GLU A 24 2.75 -15.27 -11.51
C GLU A 24 3.68 -14.32 -10.73
N GLU A 25 4.14 -13.23 -11.34
CA GLU A 25 4.94 -12.18 -10.67
C GLU A 25 4.22 -11.58 -9.46
N TYR A 26 2.93 -11.24 -9.61
CA TYR A 26 2.13 -10.71 -8.51
C TYR A 26 1.91 -11.74 -7.39
N GLN A 27 1.73 -13.02 -7.75
CA GLN A 27 1.63 -14.12 -6.79
C GLN A 27 2.93 -14.30 -6.02
N ASP A 28 4.08 -14.28 -6.70
CA ASP A 28 5.38 -14.42 -6.06
C ASP A 28 5.70 -13.21 -5.16
N TYR A 29 5.46 -11.99 -5.64
CA TYR A 29 5.56 -10.77 -4.84
C TYR A 29 4.74 -10.86 -3.55
N ASN A 30 3.48 -11.30 -3.65
CA ASN A 30 2.64 -11.50 -2.48
C ASN A 30 3.16 -12.62 -1.57
N LYS A 31 3.63 -13.74 -2.13
CA LYS A 31 4.20 -14.86 -1.37
C LYS A 31 5.42 -14.42 -0.56
N VAL A 32 6.33 -13.67 -1.16
CA VAL A 32 7.50 -13.07 -0.48
C VAL A 32 7.04 -12.15 0.65
N ARG A 33 6.09 -11.24 0.42
CA ARG A 33 5.56 -10.38 1.49
C ARG A 33 4.88 -11.15 2.62
N TRP A 34 4.15 -12.23 2.33
CA TRP A 34 3.55 -13.05 3.39
C TRP A 34 4.59 -13.83 4.18
N LYS A 35 5.72 -14.19 3.55
CA LYS A 35 6.85 -14.87 4.21
C LYS A 35 7.62 -13.93 5.15
N TYR A 36 7.91 -12.70 4.71
CA TYR A 36 8.80 -11.78 5.45
C TYR A 36 8.09 -10.64 6.19
N ASP A 37 6.88 -10.23 5.77
CA ASP A 37 6.08 -9.15 6.39
C ASP A 37 4.77 -9.68 7.00
N LYS A 38 4.75 -10.95 7.47
CA LYS A 38 3.52 -11.62 7.92
C LYS A 38 2.74 -10.81 8.95
N GLU A 39 3.43 -10.24 9.94
CA GLU A 39 2.82 -9.47 11.02
C GLU A 39 2.15 -8.20 10.49
N THR A 40 2.87 -7.43 9.67
CA THR A 40 2.34 -6.23 9.00
C THR A 40 1.14 -6.56 8.12
N LYS A 41 1.19 -7.66 7.36
CA LYS A 41 0.05 -8.11 6.54
C LYS A 41 -1.16 -8.49 7.38
N ARG A 42 -0.96 -9.24 8.47
CA ARG A 42 -2.04 -9.59 9.41
C ARG A 42 -2.66 -8.34 10.03
N PHE A 43 -1.85 -7.34 10.38
CA PHE A 43 -2.33 -6.07 10.91
C PHE A 43 -3.22 -5.33 9.91
N TYR A 44 -2.77 -5.09 8.67
CA TYR A 44 -3.61 -4.41 7.67
C TYR A 44 -4.88 -5.21 7.30
N ASN A 45 -4.86 -6.53 7.44
CA ASN A 45 -6.02 -7.40 7.25
C ASN A 45 -6.88 -7.58 8.52
N SER A 46 -6.50 -6.99 9.65
CA SER A 46 -7.17 -7.19 10.93
C SER A 46 -8.47 -6.38 11.01
N ALA A 47 -9.42 -6.86 11.82
CA ALA A 47 -10.66 -6.13 12.09
C ALA A 47 -10.41 -4.81 12.84
N ILE A 48 -9.40 -4.78 13.72
CA ILE A 48 -9.04 -3.58 14.48
C ILE A 48 -8.58 -2.47 13.54
N TRP A 49 -7.67 -2.75 12.59
CA TRP A 49 -7.24 -1.75 11.62
C TRP A 49 -8.39 -1.24 10.76
N ARG A 50 -9.24 -2.13 10.22
CA ARG A 50 -10.40 -1.71 9.40
C ARG A 50 -11.35 -0.79 10.15
N LYS A 51 -11.58 -1.04 11.44
CA LYS A 51 -12.44 -0.19 12.29
C LYS A 51 -11.75 1.14 12.57
N THR A 52 -10.51 1.12 13.02
CA THR A 52 -9.74 2.33 13.34
C THR A 52 -9.59 3.24 12.12
N SER A 53 -9.22 2.69 10.96
CA SER A 53 -9.03 3.50 9.76
C SER A 53 -10.33 4.16 9.29
N LYS A 54 -11.46 3.44 9.38
CA LYS A 54 -12.78 4.02 9.11
C LYS A 54 -13.12 5.16 10.07
N GLN A 55 -12.80 5.01 11.36
CA GLN A 55 -13.06 6.07 12.35
C GLN A 55 -12.20 7.31 12.11
N VAL A 56 -10.91 7.13 11.77
CA VAL A 56 -10.02 8.26 11.40
C VAL A 56 -10.58 9.02 10.19
N LEU A 57 -11.03 8.32 9.15
CA LEU A 57 -11.63 8.98 7.98
C LEU A 57 -12.91 9.74 8.33
N LEU A 58 -13.81 9.12 9.11
CA LEU A 58 -15.07 9.74 9.53
C LEU A 58 -14.85 10.98 10.40
N GLN A 59 -13.92 10.93 11.35
CA GLN A 59 -13.64 12.07 12.25
C GLN A 59 -12.98 13.26 11.55
N ASN A 60 -12.43 13.05 10.35
CA ASN A 60 -11.80 14.11 9.57
C ASN A 60 -12.59 14.43 8.30
N ASP A 61 -13.89 14.10 8.26
CA ASP A 61 -14.80 14.38 7.14
C ASP A 61 -14.27 13.92 5.77
N TYR A 62 -13.46 12.85 5.76
CA TYR A 62 -12.76 12.37 4.56
C TYR A 62 -11.92 13.45 3.88
N VAL A 63 -11.33 14.38 4.64
CA VAL A 63 -10.43 15.43 4.13
C VAL A 63 -8.98 15.00 4.32
N CYS A 64 -8.19 15.03 3.24
CA CYS A 64 -6.77 14.70 3.25
C CYS A 64 -5.99 15.74 4.04
N ALA A 65 -5.26 15.29 5.07
CA ALA A 65 -4.48 16.18 5.95
C ALA A 65 -3.34 16.93 5.23
N MET A 66 -2.90 16.43 4.07
CA MET A 66 -1.76 17.00 3.33
C MET A 66 -2.17 18.00 2.23
N CYS A 67 -3.35 17.83 1.63
CA CYS A 67 -3.76 18.63 0.47
C CYS A 67 -5.18 19.20 0.54
N GLY A 68 -5.97 18.84 1.55
CA GLY A 68 -7.37 19.28 1.68
C GLY A 68 -8.35 18.62 0.70
N GLY A 69 -7.89 17.75 -0.21
CA GLY A 69 -8.76 16.98 -1.10
C GLY A 69 -9.42 15.78 -0.42
N GLU A 70 -10.12 14.94 -1.20
CA GLU A 70 -10.77 13.74 -0.66
C GLU A 70 -9.74 12.68 -0.19
N ALA A 71 -9.85 12.26 1.06
CA ALA A 71 -9.10 11.16 1.65
C ALA A 71 -9.79 9.83 1.35
N THR A 72 -9.01 8.87 0.85
CA THR A 72 -9.50 7.53 0.50
C THR A 72 -8.84 6.43 1.33
N MET A 73 -7.87 6.79 2.16
CA MET A 73 -7.11 5.88 3.02
C MET A 73 -6.56 6.62 4.24
N VAL A 74 -5.98 5.86 5.16
CA VAL A 74 -5.26 6.39 6.32
C VAL A 74 -3.78 6.11 6.14
N ASP A 75 -2.96 7.14 6.29
CA ASP A 75 -1.50 7.06 6.31
C ASP A 75 -1.00 7.01 7.76
N HIS A 76 0.09 6.28 7.96
CA HIS A 76 0.85 6.30 9.21
C HIS A 76 1.94 7.35 9.12
N ILE A 77 1.89 8.41 9.93
CA ILE A 77 2.88 9.51 9.94
C ILE A 77 4.29 8.93 10.11
N VAL A 78 4.48 8.09 11.13
CA VAL A 78 5.62 7.19 11.31
C VAL A 78 5.23 5.81 10.78
N PRO A 79 5.89 5.31 9.71
CA PRO A 79 5.55 4.03 9.11
C PRO A 79 5.57 2.87 10.10
N VAL A 80 4.60 1.96 9.97
CA VAL A 80 4.48 0.74 10.79
C VAL A 80 5.77 -0.09 10.84
N LYS A 81 6.55 -0.10 9.74
CA LYS A 81 7.84 -0.81 9.66
C LYS A 81 8.97 -0.11 10.42
N LYS A 82 8.85 1.18 10.71
CA LYS A 82 9.83 1.95 11.50
C LYS A 82 9.52 1.90 12.99
N ASP A 83 8.24 1.96 13.35
CA ASP A 83 7.80 1.89 14.75
C ASP A 83 6.48 1.14 14.86
N TRP A 84 6.56 -0.15 15.22
CA TRP A 84 5.38 -1.01 15.37
C TRP A 84 4.48 -0.60 16.54
N SER A 85 5.04 0.04 17.58
CA SER A 85 4.29 0.43 18.78
C SER A 85 3.21 1.47 18.44
N LYS A 86 3.45 2.31 17.42
CA LYS A 86 2.56 3.39 16.97
C LYS A 86 1.53 2.99 15.92
N ARG A 87 1.41 1.71 15.58
CA ARG A 87 0.52 1.24 14.49
C ARG A 87 -0.97 1.56 14.70
N LEU A 88 -1.40 1.76 15.95
CA LEU A 88 -2.77 2.13 16.36
C LEU A 88 -2.80 3.42 17.20
N ASP A 89 -1.69 4.14 17.28
CA ASP A 89 -1.65 5.45 17.95
C ASP A 89 -2.39 6.47 17.08
N TRP A 90 -3.46 7.07 17.61
CA TRP A 90 -4.27 8.05 16.90
C TRP A 90 -3.48 9.26 16.44
N ASN A 91 -2.46 9.69 17.20
CA ASN A 91 -1.60 10.79 16.82
C ASN A 91 -0.62 10.43 15.69
N ASN A 92 -0.52 9.14 15.35
CA ASN A 92 0.29 8.62 14.26
C ASN A 92 -0.54 8.29 13.01
N LEU A 93 -1.86 8.52 13.03
CA LEU A 93 -2.77 8.22 11.92
C LEU A 93 -3.34 9.51 11.34
N GLN A 94 -3.31 9.64 10.01
CA GLN A 94 -3.89 10.79 9.32
C GLN A 94 -4.70 10.37 8.09
N PRO A 95 -5.81 11.06 7.79
CA PRO A 95 -6.54 10.85 6.54
C PRO A 95 -5.67 11.29 5.34
N SER A 96 -5.61 10.46 4.31
CA SER A 96 -4.80 10.72 3.12
C SER A 96 -5.52 10.35 1.83
N CYS A 97 -5.33 11.15 0.80
CA CYS A 97 -5.61 10.72 -0.57
C CYS A 97 -4.50 9.79 -1.07
N LYS A 98 -4.77 9.05 -2.15
CA LYS A 98 -3.79 8.13 -2.75
C LYS A 98 -2.53 8.86 -3.23
N ALA A 99 -2.68 10.02 -3.87
CA ALA A 99 -1.56 10.77 -4.45
C ALA A 99 -0.58 11.24 -3.38
N CYS A 100 -1.08 11.80 -2.27
CA CYS A 100 -0.23 12.25 -1.16
C CYS A 100 0.47 11.07 -0.46
N ASN A 101 -0.25 9.97 -0.22
CA ASN A 101 0.31 8.77 0.38
C ASN A 101 1.44 8.18 -0.47
N ASP A 102 1.24 8.06 -1.79
CA ASP A 102 2.27 7.55 -2.71
C ASP A 102 3.48 8.49 -2.75
N ALA A 103 3.26 9.80 -2.80
CA ALA A 103 4.34 10.79 -2.78
C ALA A 103 5.17 10.72 -1.48
N LYS A 104 4.53 10.52 -0.33
CA LYS A 104 5.22 10.26 0.95
C LYS A 104 6.05 8.98 0.89
N ALA A 105 5.47 7.89 0.42
CA ALA A 105 6.18 6.60 0.29
C ALA A 105 7.41 6.69 -0.63
N ILE A 106 7.37 7.49 -1.69
CA ILE A 106 8.53 7.75 -2.55
C ILE A 106 9.62 8.50 -1.78
N ARG A 107 9.26 9.60 -1.11
CA ARG A 107 10.21 10.40 -0.31
C ARG A 107 10.89 9.57 0.78
N GLU A 108 10.14 8.67 1.42
CA GLU A 108 10.66 7.77 2.45
C GLU A 108 11.61 6.68 1.94
N ARG A 109 11.57 6.33 0.65
CA ARG A 109 12.48 5.34 0.04
C ARG A 109 13.81 5.94 -0.38
N ILE A 110 13.83 7.24 -0.64
CA ILE A 110 15.03 7.97 -1.10
C ILE A 110 15.88 8.43 0.08
N ARG A 111 15.29 8.49 1.28
CA ARG A 111 15.92 8.90 2.53
C ARG A 111 16.44 7.71 3.33
#